data_AF-A0A354GL59-F1
#
_entry.id   AF-A0A354GL59-F1
#
_cell.length_a   1.000
_cell.length_b   1.000
_cell.length_c   1.000
_cell.angle_alpha   90.00
_cell.angle_beta   90.00
_cell.angle_gamma   90.00
#
_symmetry.space_group_name_H-M   'P 1'
#
loop_
_entity.id
_entity.type
_entity.pdbx_description
1 polymer ?
#
loop_
_entity_poly.entity_id
_entity_poly.type
_entity_poly.pdbx_seq_one_letter_code
_entity_poly.pdbx_strand_id
1 'polypeptide(L)'
;MHLGREDGRRRIEQEDHLINHRFSWLVGSQSFLLTAFVLLRNAPRSYERPADMPDAFKAFVHQTDLLVYLVAVAGLIFAVCSTIGVWAAHAAIQAWRTKVKPEEQLHLTADFFHILFGGVASFLPGPVLASIWILLLVEEWQTFQIAALEIWCPIGVGLFTLSVWVATNWWTFDLKPRRPG
;
A
#
# COMPACT_ATOMS: atom_id res chain seq x y z
N MET A 1 17.46 -30.93 4.04
CA MET A 1 16.85 -30.99 5.38
C MET A 1 15.38 -30.63 5.21
N HIS A 2 14.47 -31.61 5.22
CA HIS A 2 13.03 -31.34 5.09
C HIS A 2 12.50 -30.90 6.45
N LEU A 3 11.98 -29.67 6.54
CA LEU A 3 11.34 -29.15 7.73
C LEU A 3 9.96 -29.78 7.90
N GLY A 4 9.56 -30.05 9.13
CA GLY A 4 8.28 -30.69 9.43
C GLY A 4 7.09 -29.83 9.03
N ARG A 5 6.00 -30.47 8.63
CA ARG A 5 4.73 -29.84 8.22
C ARG A 5 4.21 -28.81 9.23
N GLU A 6 4.31 -29.12 10.53
CA GLU A 6 3.84 -28.25 11.61
C GLU A 6 4.65 -26.94 11.69
N ASP A 7 5.97 -27.01 11.48
CA ASP A 7 6.84 -25.83 11.48
C ASP A 7 6.53 -24.91 10.28
N GLY A 8 6.23 -25.49 9.12
CA GLY A 8 5.84 -24.74 7.92
C GLY A 8 4.53 -24.00 8.10
N ARG A 9 3.51 -24.66 8.66
CA ARG A 9 2.20 -24.06 8.93
C ARG A 9 2.31 -22.93 9.95
N ARG A 10 3.02 -23.14 11.05
CA ARG A 10 3.21 -22.13 12.09
C ARG A 10 3.92 -20.89 11.57
N ARG A 11 4.92 -21.04 10.70
CA ARG A 11 5.60 -19.90 10.05
C ARG A 11 4.67 -19.14 9.09
N ILE A 12 3.85 -19.84 8.32
CA ILE A 12 2.87 -19.17 7.43
C ILE A 12 1.85 -18.39 8.25
N GLU A 13 1.31 -18.98 9.32
CA GLU A 13 0.37 -18.30 10.23
C GLU A 13 1.01 -17.07 10.90
N GLN A 14 2.30 -17.16 11.26
CA GLN A 14 3.06 -16.01 11.79
C GLN A 14 3.21 -14.89 10.75
N GLU A 15 3.60 -15.21 9.51
CA GLU A 15 3.72 -14.20 8.45
C GLU A 15 2.37 -13.58 8.08
N ASP A 16 1.29 -14.37 8.06
CA ASP A 16 -0.06 -13.86 7.80
C ASP A 16 -0.54 -12.90 8.90
N HIS A 17 -0.29 -13.25 10.18
CA HIS A 17 -0.57 -12.35 11.29
C HIS A 17 0.26 -11.05 11.21
N LEU A 18 1.53 -11.14 10.79
CA LEU A 18 2.37 -9.97 10.56
C LEU A 18 1.84 -9.10 9.42
N ILE A 19 1.36 -9.69 8.32
CA ILE A 19 0.75 -8.98 7.20
C ILE A 19 -0.51 -8.25 7.66
N ASN A 20 -1.43 -8.93 8.36
CA ASN A 20 -2.66 -8.32 8.87
C ASN A 20 -2.38 -7.16 9.83
N HIS A 21 -1.41 -7.33 10.73
CA HIS A 21 -1.00 -6.27 11.64
C HIS A 21 -0.42 -5.06 10.89
N ARG A 22 0.50 -5.28 9.95
CA ARG A 22 1.07 -4.22 9.10
C ARG A 22 -0.01 -3.51 8.28
N PHE A 23 -0.96 -4.26 7.75
CA PHE A 23 -2.09 -3.72 7.00
C PHE A 23 -2.96 -2.82 7.86
N SER A 24 -3.30 -3.26 9.07
CA SER A 24 -4.09 -2.48 10.03
C SER A 24 -3.38 -1.17 10.38
N TRP A 25 -2.07 -1.21 10.61
CA TRP A 25 -1.24 -0.02 10.85
C TRP A 25 -1.16 0.90 9.63
N LEU A 26 -1.06 0.35 8.43
CA LEU A 26 -1.10 1.12 7.20
C LEU A 26 -2.43 1.87 7.08
N VAL A 27 -3.55 1.16 7.17
CA VAL A 27 -4.88 1.78 7.03
C VAL A 27 -5.10 2.84 8.10
N GLY A 28 -4.71 2.56 9.35
CA GLY A 28 -4.82 3.51 10.46
C GLY A 28 -3.98 4.78 10.25
N SER A 29 -2.69 4.62 9.92
CA SER A 29 -1.80 5.77 9.67
C SER A 29 -2.23 6.60 8.48
N GLN A 30 -2.70 5.97 7.40
CA GLN A 30 -3.14 6.63 6.18
C GLN A 30 -4.45 7.40 6.40
N SER A 31 -5.39 6.81 7.14
CA SER A 31 -6.63 7.49 7.54
C SER A 31 -6.34 8.71 8.41
N PHE A 32 -5.42 8.58 9.37
CA PHE A 32 -4.98 9.70 10.21
C PHE A 32 -4.33 10.82 9.38
N LEU A 33 -3.39 10.49 8.50
CA LEU A 33 -2.68 11.46 7.67
C LEU A 33 -3.62 12.16 6.67
N LEU A 34 -4.54 11.43 6.02
CA LEU A 34 -5.56 12.02 5.15
C LEU A 34 -6.49 12.95 5.92
N THR A 35 -6.91 12.56 7.13
CA THR A 35 -7.73 13.42 8.00
C THR A 35 -6.98 14.69 8.37
N ALA A 36 -5.71 14.57 8.78
CA ALA A 36 -4.86 15.71 9.09
C ALA A 36 -4.69 16.63 7.87
N PHE A 37 -4.46 16.06 6.69
CA PHE A 37 -4.36 16.81 5.43
C PHE A 37 -5.64 17.60 5.14
N VAL A 38 -6.81 16.96 5.22
CA VAL A 38 -8.11 17.60 4.99
C VAL A 38 -8.37 18.71 6.01
N LEU A 39 -8.04 18.50 7.28
CA LEU A 39 -8.22 19.53 8.32
C LEU A 39 -7.31 20.73 8.11
N LEU A 40 -6.04 20.50 7.74
CA LEU A 40 -5.09 21.57 7.45
C LEU A 40 -5.53 22.37 6.21
N ARG A 41 -6.00 21.69 5.17
CA ARG A 41 -6.42 22.32 3.90
C ARG A 41 -7.71 23.13 4.02
N ASN A 42 -8.65 22.66 4.84
CA ASN A 42 -9.91 23.36 5.13
C ASN A 42 -9.77 24.50 6.15
N ALA A 43 -8.57 24.81 6.64
CA ALA A 43 -8.38 25.95 7.51
C ALA A 43 -8.82 27.25 6.79
N PRO A 44 -9.59 28.15 7.42
CA PRO A 44 -10.13 29.38 6.80
C PRO A 44 -9.08 30.30 6.14
N ARG A 45 -7.80 30.10 6.44
CA ARG A 45 -6.66 30.91 6.00
C ARG A 45 -6.29 30.68 4.52
N SER A 46 -6.77 29.58 3.92
CA SER A 46 -6.59 29.29 2.50
C SER A 46 -7.45 30.19 1.59
N TYR A 47 -8.50 30.81 2.14
CA TYR A 47 -9.53 31.51 1.36
C TYR A 47 -9.40 33.04 1.36
N GLU A 48 -8.84 33.63 2.41
CA GLU A 48 -8.69 35.08 2.52
C GLU A 48 -7.30 35.41 3.05
N ARG A 49 -6.42 35.92 2.17
CA ARG A 49 -5.09 36.41 2.55
C ARG A 49 -5.09 37.94 2.47
N PRO A 50 -5.44 38.69 3.54
CA PRO A 50 -5.37 40.15 3.50
C PRO A 50 -3.95 40.63 3.19
N ALA A 51 -3.84 41.66 2.36
CA ALA A 51 -2.56 42.26 1.99
C ALA A 51 -1.77 42.77 3.22
N ASP A 52 -2.49 43.16 4.27
CA ASP A 52 -1.95 43.82 5.47
C ASP A 52 -1.80 42.86 6.66
N MET A 53 -1.40 41.61 6.41
CA MET A 53 -1.23 40.63 7.49
C MET A 53 -0.06 40.98 8.44
N PRO A 54 -0.24 40.82 9.77
CA PRO A 54 0.87 40.82 10.72
C PRO A 54 1.90 39.74 10.40
N ASP A 55 3.19 40.03 10.59
CA ASP A 55 4.27 39.09 10.25
C ASP A 55 4.20 37.76 11.01
N ALA A 56 3.70 37.79 12.25
CA ALA A 56 3.44 36.57 13.03
C ALA A 56 2.41 35.66 12.34
N PHE A 57 1.41 36.24 11.67
CA PHE A 57 0.42 35.47 10.93
C PHE A 57 1.00 34.91 9.63
N LYS A 58 1.85 35.67 8.92
CA LYS A 58 2.58 35.17 7.74
C LYS A 58 3.45 33.97 8.08
N ALA A 59 4.17 34.03 9.21
CA ALA A 59 4.99 32.92 9.70
C ALA A 59 4.14 31.68 10.00
N PHE A 60 2.98 31.85 10.64
CA PHE A 60 2.05 30.74 10.88
C PHE A 60 1.54 30.11 9.57
N VAL A 61 1.14 30.94 8.59
CA VAL A 61 0.64 30.44 7.29
C VAL A 61 1.73 29.61 6.61
N HIS A 62 2.96 30.13 6.57
CA HIS A 62 4.10 29.41 6.01
C HIS A 62 4.37 28.07 6.74
N GLN A 63 4.29 28.04 8.07
CA GLN A 63 4.43 26.79 8.84
C GLN A 63 3.32 25.79 8.54
N THR A 64 2.10 26.28 8.31
CA THR A 64 0.95 25.44 7.97
C THR A 64 1.11 24.85 6.57
N ASP A 65 1.51 25.66 5.59
CA ASP A 65 1.79 25.21 4.22
C ASP A 65 2.90 24.15 4.21
N LEU A 66 3.97 24.39 4.97
CA LEU A 66 5.05 23.41 5.15
C LEU A 66 4.53 22.11 5.79
N LEU A 67 3.64 22.21 6.78
CA LEU A 67 3.06 21.05 7.44
C LEU A 67 2.17 20.23 6.49
N VAL A 68 1.37 20.88 5.64
CA VAL A 68 0.58 20.20 4.59
C VAL A 68 1.50 19.39 3.67
N TYR A 69 2.58 19.99 3.19
CA TYR A 69 3.57 19.31 2.36
C TYR A 69 4.21 18.12 3.09
N LEU A 70 4.63 18.30 4.34
CA LEU A 70 5.23 17.24 5.15
C LEU A 70 4.27 16.07 5.40
N VAL A 71 2.99 16.34 5.64
CA VAL A 71 1.96 15.31 5.80
C VAL A 71 1.81 14.51 4.51
N ALA A 72 1.79 15.17 3.35
CA ALA A 72 1.67 14.49 2.07
C ALA A 72 2.89 13.63 1.72
N VAL A 73 4.10 14.14 1.96
CA VAL A 73 5.34 13.38 1.80
C VAL A 73 5.39 12.19 2.77
N ALA A 74 5.01 12.38 4.03
CA ALA A 74 4.95 11.29 5.00
C ALA A 74 3.96 10.21 4.54
N GLY A 75 2.76 10.60 4.12
CA GLY A 75 1.75 9.70 3.57
C GLY A 75 2.27 8.84 2.42
N LEU A 76 2.98 9.47 1.48
CA LEU A 76 3.63 8.78 0.36
C LEU A 76 4.68 7.77 0.84
N ILE A 77 5.58 8.17 1.74
CA ILE A 77 6.62 7.29 2.28
C ILE A 77 5.99 6.07 2.97
N PHE A 78 4.97 6.28 3.81
CA PHE A 78 4.28 5.18 4.48
C PHE A 78 3.60 4.22 3.50
N ALA A 79 3.00 4.73 2.42
CA ALA A 79 2.36 3.92 1.39
C ALA A 79 3.39 3.09 0.57
N VAL A 80 4.55 3.66 0.26
CA VAL A 80 5.63 2.95 -0.44
C VAL A 80 6.26 1.89 0.48
N CYS A 81 6.61 2.25 1.71
CA CYS A 81 7.20 1.33 2.68
C CYS A 81 6.28 0.14 2.98
N SER A 82 4.97 0.36 3.08
CA SER A 82 4.02 -0.73 3.30
C SER A 82 3.90 -1.65 2.09
N THR A 83 3.89 -1.11 0.87
CA THR A 83 3.90 -1.89 -0.38
C THR A 83 5.11 -2.82 -0.42
N ILE A 84 6.30 -2.28 -0.13
CA ILE A 84 7.55 -3.06 -0.03
C ILE A 84 7.44 -4.13 1.07
N GLY A 85 6.89 -3.76 2.24
CA GLY A 85 6.72 -4.68 3.36
C GLY A 85 5.79 -5.85 3.08
N VAL A 86 4.69 -5.62 2.35
CA VAL A 86 3.76 -6.67 1.90
C VAL A 86 4.43 -7.55 0.84
N TRP A 87 5.13 -6.94 -0.13
CA TRP A 87 5.86 -7.68 -1.16
C TRP A 87 6.92 -8.60 -0.54
N ALA A 88 7.69 -8.09 0.44
CA ALA A 88 8.70 -8.86 1.15
C ALA A 88 8.09 -10.05 1.91
N ALA A 89 6.97 -9.84 2.60
CA ALA A 89 6.27 -10.92 3.31
C ALA A 89 5.75 -11.99 2.32
N HIS A 90 5.18 -11.56 1.19
CA HIS A 90 4.74 -12.49 0.15
C HIS A 90 5.92 -13.29 -0.45
N ALA A 91 7.04 -12.62 -0.75
CA ALA A 91 8.25 -13.28 -1.22
C ALA A 91 8.79 -14.30 -0.20
N ALA A 92 8.73 -13.99 1.09
CA ALA A 92 9.12 -14.92 2.15
C ALA A 92 8.20 -16.16 2.17
N ILE A 93 6.88 -15.98 2.09
CA ILE A 93 5.91 -17.09 2.01
C ILE A 93 6.19 -17.97 0.77
N GLN A 94 6.44 -17.36 -0.38
CA GLN A 94 6.76 -18.11 -1.61
C GLN A 94 8.09 -18.87 -1.50
N ALA A 95 9.13 -18.25 -0.95
CA ALA A 95 10.42 -18.90 -0.70
C ALA A 95 10.33 -20.05 0.32
N TRP A 96 9.34 -20.02 1.21
CA TRP A 96 9.03 -21.13 2.10
C TRP A 96 8.30 -22.26 1.38
N ARG A 97 7.33 -21.94 0.52
CA ARG A 97 6.59 -22.95 -0.26
C ARG A 97 7.50 -23.79 -1.12
N THR A 98 8.50 -23.21 -1.76
CA THR A 98 9.46 -23.95 -2.60
C THR A 98 10.34 -24.93 -1.83
N LYS A 99 10.45 -24.81 -0.49
CA LYS A 99 11.24 -25.70 0.37
C LYS A 99 10.46 -26.91 0.88
N VAL A 100 9.13 -26.92 0.75
CA VAL A 100 8.26 -28.00 1.20
C VAL A 100 8.02 -29.00 0.07
N LYS A 101 7.85 -30.29 0.40
CA LYS A 101 7.55 -31.33 -0.60
C LYS A 101 6.19 -31.04 -1.28
N PRO A 102 6.04 -31.33 -2.59
CA PRO A 102 4.80 -31.05 -3.34
C PRO A 102 3.55 -31.69 -2.72
N GLU A 103 3.72 -32.89 -2.18
CA GLU A 103 2.70 -33.69 -1.50
C GLU A 103 2.17 -33.04 -0.20
N GLU A 104 3.01 -32.26 0.48
CA GLU A 104 2.62 -31.52 1.70
C GLU A 104 2.13 -30.10 1.38
N GLN A 105 2.51 -29.52 0.24
CA GLN A 105 2.10 -28.17 -0.18
C GLN A 105 0.58 -28.03 -0.24
N LEU A 106 -0.12 -29.07 -0.71
CA LEU A 106 -1.59 -29.08 -0.83
C LEU A 106 -2.31 -28.82 0.50
N HIS A 107 -1.65 -29.15 1.62
CA HIS A 107 -2.20 -28.98 2.98
C HIS A 107 -1.75 -27.68 3.66
N LEU A 108 -0.81 -26.95 3.03
CA LEU A 108 -0.28 -25.67 3.51
C LEU A 108 -0.85 -24.48 2.73
N THR A 109 -1.38 -24.71 1.53
CA THR A 109 -2.03 -23.69 0.72
C THR A 109 -3.50 -23.56 1.10
N ALA A 110 -3.91 -22.38 1.54
CA ALA A 110 -5.30 -21.96 1.40
C ALA A 110 -5.70 -22.05 -0.09
N ASP A 111 -6.99 -22.26 -0.38
CA ASP A 111 -7.48 -22.38 -1.76
C ASP A 111 -6.90 -21.27 -2.66
N PHE A 112 -6.68 -21.58 -3.95
CA PHE A 112 -6.13 -20.62 -4.91
C PHE A 112 -6.77 -19.24 -4.83
N PHE A 113 -8.10 -19.19 -4.64
CA PHE A 113 -8.85 -17.96 -4.45
C PHE A 113 -8.48 -17.19 -3.17
N HIS A 114 -8.22 -17.87 -2.06
CA HIS A 114 -7.77 -17.21 -0.84
C HIS A 114 -6.39 -16.58 -1.00
N ILE A 115 -5.49 -17.24 -1.73
CA ILE A 115 -4.15 -16.68 -2.00
C ILE A 115 -4.25 -15.48 -2.95
N LEU A 116 -5.07 -15.61 -4.00
CA LEU A 116 -5.28 -14.55 -4.98
C LEU A 116 -5.94 -13.34 -4.33
N PHE A 117 -7.11 -13.50 -3.71
CA PHE A 117 -7.89 -12.39 -3.14
C PHE A 117 -7.30 -11.85 -1.84
N GLY A 118 -6.79 -12.71 -0.95
CA GLY A 118 -6.12 -12.27 0.27
C GLY A 118 -4.87 -11.45 -0.04
N GLY A 119 -4.08 -11.90 -1.01
CA GLY A 119 -2.92 -11.17 -1.48
C GLY A 119 -3.25 -9.83 -2.15
N VAL A 120 -4.29 -9.79 -2.99
CA VAL A 120 -4.79 -8.53 -3.59
C VAL A 120 -5.20 -7.54 -2.51
N ALA A 121 -5.97 -7.98 -1.50
CA ALA A 121 -6.44 -7.11 -0.43
C ALA A 121 -5.30 -6.46 0.36
N SER A 122 -4.20 -7.19 0.58
CA SER A 122 -3.02 -6.65 1.26
C SER A 122 -2.16 -5.77 0.36
N PHE A 123 -2.06 -6.08 -0.93
CA PHE A 123 -1.13 -5.42 -1.85
C PHE A 123 -1.70 -4.15 -2.48
N LEU A 124 -2.97 -4.16 -2.88
CA LEU A 124 -3.62 -3.09 -3.64
C LEU A 124 -3.61 -1.73 -2.91
N PRO A 125 -3.84 -1.64 -1.59
CA PRO A 125 -3.99 -0.33 -0.94
C PRO A 125 -2.72 0.52 -0.94
N GLY A 126 -1.54 -0.10 -0.88
CA GLY A 126 -0.27 0.64 -0.87
C GLY A 126 -0.07 1.51 -2.13
N PRO A 127 -0.05 0.92 -3.35
CA PRO A 127 0.09 1.67 -4.59
C PRO A 127 -1.05 2.68 -4.84
N VAL A 128 -2.29 2.31 -4.50
CA VAL A 128 -3.43 3.23 -4.64
C VAL A 128 -3.26 4.44 -3.73
N LEU A 129 -2.93 4.25 -2.46
CA LEU A 129 -2.68 5.36 -1.53
C LEU A 129 -1.46 6.19 -1.95
N ALA A 130 -0.39 5.56 -2.43
CA ALA A 130 0.77 6.28 -2.96
C ALA A 130 0.37 7.19 -4.14
N SER A 131 -0.49 6.71 -5.05
CA SER A 131 -0.97 7.53 -6.17
C SER A 131 -1.82 8.71 -5.70
N ILE A 132 -2.65 8.53 -4.67
CA ILE A 132 -3.43 9.61 -4.06
C ILE A 132 -2.49 10.68 -3.47
N TRP A 133 -1.45 10.27 -2.72
CA TRP A 133 -0.48 11.23 -2.18
C TRP A 133 0.33 11.96 -3.25
N ILE A 134 0.68 11.28 -4.35
CA ILE A 134 1.34 11.93 -5.50
C ILE A 134 0.42 12.98 -6.11
N LEU A 135 -0.87 12.68 -6.30
CA LEU A 135 -1.83 13.66 -6.81
C LEU A 135 -1.97 14.86 -5.88
N LEU A 136 -2.10 14.63 -4.58
CA LEU A 136 -2.17 15.71 -3.59
C LEU A 136 -0.90 16.59 -3.61
N LEU A 137 0.28 15.98 -3.74
CA LEU A 137 1.55 16.73 -3.88
C LEU A 137 1.60 17.56 -5.18
N VAL A 138 1.11 17.01 -6.29
CA VAL A 138 1.06 17.71 -7.59
C VAL A 138 0.09 18.88 -7.53
N GLU A 139 -1.06 18.69 -6.88
CA GLU A 139 -2.08 19.73 -6.71
C GLU A 139 -1.54 20.91 -5.88
N GLU A 140 -0.84 20.62 -4.78
CA GLU A 140 -0.21 21.66 -3.94
C GLU A 140 0.90 22.44 -4.67
N TRP A 141 1.49 21.89 -5.74
CA TRP A 141 2.50 22.58 -6.54
C TRP A 141 1.92 23.63 -7.52
N GLN A 142 0.60 23.89 -7.50
CA GLN A 142 -0.11 24.98 -8.20
C GLN A 142 0.05 25.07 -9.74
N THR A 143 0.78 24.16 -10.38
CA THR A 143 1.08 24.26 -11.83
C THR A 143 0.03 23.59 -12.71
N PHE A 144 -0.91 22.85 -12.11
CA PHE A 144 -1.75 21.92 -12.83
C PHE A 144 -3.17 21.85 -12.25
N GLN A 145 -4.16 22.41 -12.95
CA GLN A 145 -5.56 22.09 -12.70
C GLN A 145 -5.91 20.77 -13.40
N ILE A 146 -5.98 19.66 -12.65
CA ILE A 146 -6.25 18.35 -13.24
C ILE A 146 -7.44 17.65 -12.60
N ALA A 147 -8.59 18.31 -12.61
CA ALA A 147 -9.84 17.78 -12.07
C ALA A 147 -10.26 16.41 -12.64
N ALA A 148 -9.87 16.07 -13.88
CA ALA A 148 -10.20 14.78 -14.48
C ALA A 148 -9.21 13.65 -14.12
N LEU A 149 -7.92 13.95 -13.97
CA LEU A 149 -6.87 12.92 -13.79
C LEU A 149 -6.78 12.46 -12.33
N GLU A 150 -7.31 13.26 -11.39
CA GLU A 150 -7.41 12.93 -9.97
C GLU A 150 -8.17 11.63 -9.70
N ILE A 151 -9.24 11.35 -10.45
CA ILE A 151 -10.06 10.14 -10.25
C ILE A 151 -9.50 8.96 -11.04
N TRP A 152 -9.06 9.20 -12.28
CA TRP A 152 -8.60 8.12 -13.16
C TRP A 152 -7.22 7.58 -12.79
N CYS A 153 -6.33 8.39 -12.20
CA CYS A 153 -4.99 7.96 -11.84
C CYS A 153 -5.00 6.86 -10.76
N PRO A 154 -5.69 7.00 -9.61
CA PRO A 154 -5.71 5.95 -8.59
C PRO A 154 -6.43 4.69 -9.06
N ILE A 155 -7.48 4.84 -9.86
CA ILE A 155 -8.17 3.71 -10.49
C ILE A 155 -7.23 2.98 -11.45
N GLY A 156 -6.53 3.71 -12.32
CA GLY A 156 -5.56 3.15 -13.26
C GLY A 156 -4.42 2.43 -12.56
N VAL A 157 -3.85 3.04 -11.50
CA VAL A 157 -2.83 2.41 -10.65
C VAL A 157 -3.39 1.15 -9.98
N GLY A 158 -4.63 1.18 -9.50
CA GLY A 158 -5.30 0.02 -8.92
C GLY A 158 -5.45 -1.14 -9.92
N LEU A 159 -5.95 -0.85 -11.13
CA LEU A 159 -6.10 -1.84 -12.20
C LEU A 159 -4.75 -2.41 -12.66
N PHE A 160 -3.75 -1.56 -12.82
CA PHE A 160 -2.39 -1.97 -13.17
C PHE A 160 -1.78 -2.87 -12.08
N THR A 161 -1.88 -2.45 -10.82
CA THR A 161 -1.38 -3.20 -9.66
C THR A 161 -2.05 -4.57 -9.56
N LEU A 162 -3.38 -4.62 -9.73
CA LEU A 162 -4.14 -5.86 -9.78
C LEU A 162 -3.66 -6.77 -10.91
N SER A 163 -3.44 -6.21 -12.11
CA SER A 163 -2.97 -6.96 -13.27
C SER A 163 -1.57 -7.54 -13.04
N VAL A 164 -0.65 -6.74 -12.49
CA VAL A 164 0.70 -7.20 -12.13
C VAL A 164 0.64 -8.29 -11.06
N TRP A 165 -0.22 -8.14 -10.05
CA TRP A 165 -0.39 -9.15 -9.01
C TRP A 165 -0.90 -10.48 -9.57
N VAL A 166 -1.95 -10.43 -10.40
CA VAL A 166 -2.52 -11.62 -11.06
C VAL A 166 -1.49 -12.27 -11.97
N ALA A 167 -0.76 -11.50 -12.79
CA ALA A 167 0.26 -12.03 -13.68
C ALA A 167 1.41 -12.72 -12.90
N THR A 168 1.88 -12.10 -11.82
CA THR A 168 2.95 -12.65 -10.97
C THR A 168 2.50 -13.95 -10.30
N ASN A 169 1.28 -13.97 -9.75
CA ASN A 169 0.75 -15.17 -9.11
C ASN A 169 0.46 -16.26 -10.15
N TRP A 170 -0.12 -15.94 -11.30
CA TRP A 170 -0.36 -16.91 -12.37
C TRP A 170 0.93 -17.58 -12.79
N TRP A 171 1.99 -16.80 -13.05
CA TRP A 171 3.30 -17.35 -13.41
C TRP A 171 3.85 -18.29 -12.33
N THR A 172 3.64 -17.94 -11.05
CA THR A 172 4.12 -18.73 -9.91
C THR A 172 3.27 -20.00 -9.69
N PHE A 173 1.98 -19.94 -10.03
CA PHE A 173 1.00 -21.03 -9.90
C PHE A 173 0.84 -21.88 -11.16
N ASP A 174 1.56 -21.60 -12.25
CA ASP A 174 1.72 -22.53 -13.37
C ASP A 174 2.58 -23.72 -12.91
N LEU A 175 2.00 -24.47 -11.97
CA LEU A 175 2.30 -25.83 -11.59
C LEU A 175 2.05 -26.66 -12.84
N LYS A 176 3.02 -26.62 -13.75
CA LYS A 176 3.17 -27.62 -14.80
C LYS A 176 2.95 -28.97 -14.10
N PRO A 177 1.89 -29.74 -14.43
CA PRO A 177 1.72 -31.04 -13.83
C PRO A 177 2.98 -31.81 -14.16
N ARG A 178 3.83 -32.06 -13.16
CA ARG A 178 4.92 -33.01 -13.30
C ARG A 178 4.21 -34.33 -13.56
N ARG A 179 4.20 -34.74 -14.84
CA ARG A 179 3.69 -36.04 -15.23
C ARG A 179 4.35 -37.06 -14.30
N PRO A 180 3.59 -37.97 -13.68
CA PRO A 180 4.18 -39.07 -12.95
C PRO A 180 5.05 -39.84 -13.95
N GLY A 181 6.36 -39.84 -13.71
CA GLY A 181 7.33 -40.71 -14.37
C GLY A 181 7.59 -41.91 -13.50
#